data_AF-A0A3M6UU48-F1
#
_entry.id   AF-A0A3M6UU48-F1
#
_cell.length_a   1.000
_cell.length_b   1.000
_cell.length_c   1.000
_cell.angle_alpha   90.00
_cell.angle_beta   90.00
_cell.angle_gamma   90.00
#
_symmetry.space_group_name_H-M   'P 1'
#
loop_
_entity.id
_entity.type
_entity.pdbx_description
1 polymer ?
#
loop_
_entity_poly.entity_id
_entity_poly.type
_entity_poly.pdbx_seq_one_letter_code
_entity_poly.pdbx_strand_id
1 'polypeptide(L)'
;MEAIRRKLDETDDIAEVINLMQNLSIPMKACKNIENMKERILAHLSSRKDNRLACNEVISEAQLMDKKKSLALLDYYAEVEREIRGLDATFLDLLKTSEGDVLSKIKTRMKRMEDRDYVVLVAGEYL
;
A
#
# COMPACT_ATOMS: atom_id res chain seq x y z
N MET A 1 -14.72 -9.00 1.65
CA MET A 1 -15.42 -10.28 1.28
C MET A 1 -16.01 -10.32 -0.14
N GLU A 2 -16.97 -9.46 -0.49
CA GLU A 2 -17.66 -9.55 -1.80
C GLU A 2 -16.76 -9.11 -2.99
N ALA A 3 -15.85 -8.16 -2.76
CA ALA A 3 -14.85 -7.74 -3.74
C ALA A 3 -13.79 -8.82 -4.05
N ILE A 4 -13.31 -9.58 -3.05
CA ILE A 4 -12.39 -10.72 -3.28
C ILE A 4 -13.10 -11.85 -4.02
N ARG A 5 -14.38 -12.12 -3.70
CA ARG A 5 -15.17 -13.12 -4.45
C ARG A 5 -15.32 -12.72 -5.91
N ARG A 6 -15.68 -11.47 -6.19
CA ARG A 6 -15.84 -10.98 -7.57
C ARG A 6 -14.53 -10.99 -8.35
N LYS A 7 -13.43 -10.55 -7.72
CA LYS A 7 -12.10 -10.58 -8.33
C LYS A 7 -11.62 -12.02 -8.59
N LEU A 8 -11.91 -12.95 -7.68
CA LEU A 8 -11.57 -14.36 -7.86
C LEU A 8 -12.38 -15.01 -8.99
N ASP A 9 -13.66 -14.65 -9.15
CA ASP A 9 -14.49 -15.14 -10.25
C ASP A 9 -14.01 -14.58 -11.61
N GLU A 10 -13.57 -13.33 -11.66
CA GLU A 10 -13.08 -12.63 -12.87
C GLU A 10 -11.62 -13.01 -13.27
N THR A 11 -10.83 -13.59 -12.37
CA THR A 11 -9.42 -13.94 -12.63
C THR A 11 -9.29 -15.31 -13.32
N ASP A 12 -8.74 -15.33 -14.54
CA ASP A 12 -8.31 -16.54 -15.26
C ASP A 12 -6.78 -16.77 -15.22
N ASP A 13 -6.03 -15.84 -14.61
CA ASP A 13 -4.58 -15.98 -14.45
C ASP A 13 -4.24 -16.92 -13.28
N ILE A 14 -3.69 -18.08 -13.62
CA ILE A 14 -3.28 -19.10 -12.65
C ILE A 14 -2.19 -18.58 -11.69
N ALA A 15 -1.34 -17.65 -12.11
CA ALA A 15 -0.28 -17.09 -11.28
C ALA A 15 -0.85 -16.22 -10.16
N GLU A 16 -1.89 -15.43 -10.46
CA GLU A 16 -2.60 -14.64 -9.46
C GLU A 16 -3.31 -15.54 -8.43
N VAL A 17 -3.96 -16.61 -8.89
CA VAL A 17 -4.66 -17.57 -8.00
C VAL A 17 -3.67 -18.31 -7.09
N ILE A 18 -2.51 -18.73 -7.62
CA ILE A 18 -1.45 -19.38 -6.83
C ILE A 18 -0.89 -18.43 -5.76
N ASN A 19 -0.62 -17.18 -6.12
CA ASN A 19 -0.13 -16.17 -5.20
C ASN A 19 -1.15 -15.96 -4.05
N LEU A 20 -2.43 -15.90 -4.39
CA LEU A 20 -3.51 -15.78 -3.41
C LEU A 20 -3.60 -17.00 -2.47
N MET A 21 -3.44 -18.22 -2.99
CA MET A 21 -3.39 -19.44 -2.16
C MET A 21 -2.20 -19.43 -1.20
N GLN A 22 -1.01 -19.03 -1.67
CA GLN A 22 0.19 -18.95 -0.84
C GLN A 22 0.04 -17.91 0.27
N ASN A 23 -0.49 -16.73 -0.05
CA ASN A 23 -0.75 -15.66 0.92
C ASN A 23 -1.76 -16.10 1.99
N LEU A 24 -2.73 -16.93 1.62
CA LEU A 24 -3.73 -17.48 2.55
C LEU A 24 -3.25 -18.77 3.24
N SER A 25 -2.00 -19.22 2.99
CA SER A 25 -1.44 -20.48 3.51
C SER A 25 -2.28 -21.72 3.17
N ILE A 26 -2.97 -21.70 2.03
CA ILE A 26 -3.81 -22.81 1.58
C ILE A 26 -2.94 -23.84 0.86
N PRO A 27 -2.94 -25.11 1.27
CA PRO A 27 -2.17 -26.14 0.60
C PRO A 27 -2.69 -26.37 -0.83
N MET A 28 -1.79 -26.19 -1.81
CA MET A 28 -2.07 -26.46 -3.23
C MET A 28 -2.12 -27.96 -3.57
N LYS A 29 -1.77 -28.83 -2.61
CA LYS A 29 -1.74 -30.28 -2.81
C LYS A 29 -3.14 -30.78 -3.19
N ALA A 30 -3.24 -31.46 -4.32
CA ALA A 30 -4.46 -32.01 -4.94
C ALA A 30 -5.37 -31.03 -5.70
N CYS A 31 -5.00 -29.76 -5.87
CA CYS A 31 -5.72 -28.87 -6.79
C CYS A 31 -5.36 -29.23 -8.24
N LYS A 32 -6.36 -29.67 -9.03
CA LYS A 32 -6.16 -30.18 -10.40
C LYS A 32 -6.30 -29.11 -11.49
N ASN A 33 -7.06 -28.06 -11.21
CA ASN A 33 -7.35 -26.97 -12.13
C ASN A 33 -7.65 -25.68 -11.35
N ILE A 34 -7.73 -24.56 -12.06
CA ILE A 34 -8.01 -23.23 -11.51
C ILE A 34 -9.33 -23.23 -10.72
N GLU A 35 -10.38 -23.88 -11.24
CA GLU A 35 -11.69 -23.95 -10.56
C GLU A 35 -11.61 -24.62 -9.18
N ASN A 36 -10.86 -25.72 -9.06
CA ASN A 36 -10.64 -26.38 -7.77
C ASN A 36 -9.83 -25.48 -6.80
N MET A 37 -8.91 -24.65 -7.32
CA MET A 37 -8.21 -23.65 -6.51
C MET A 37 -9.16 -22.55 -6.02
N LYS A 38 -10.00 -22.00 -6.91
CA LYS A 38 -11.02 -20.99 -6.58
C LYS A 38 -12.01 -21.52 -5.54
N GLU A 39 -12.54 -22.72 -5.73
CA GLU A 39 -13.48 -23.37 -4.81
C GLU A 39 -12.86 -23.57 -3.42
N ARG A 40 -11.59 -23.96 -3.36
CA ARG A 40 -10.88 -24.17 -2.10
C ARG A 40 -10.58 -22.86 -1.36
N ILE A 41 -10.26 -21.80 -2.10
CA ILE A 41 -10.17 -20.44 -1.54
C ILE A 41 -11.53 -20.01 -0.98
N LEU A 42 -12.61 -20.18 -1.75
CA LEU A 42 -13.96 -19.82 -1.30
C LEU A 42 -14.41 -20.59 -0.05
N ALA A 43 -14.11 -21.89 0.01
CA ALA A 43 -14.37 -22.72 1.18
C ALA A 43 -13.56 -22.23 2.39
N HIS A 44 -12.28 -21.89 2.21
CA HIS A 44 -11.41 -21.40 3.26
C HIS A 44 -11.80 -20.01 3.78
N LEU A 45 -12.28 -19.13 2.88
CA LEU A 45 -12.80 -17.80 3.22
C LEU A 45 -14.17 -17.89 3.92
N SER A 46 -15.02 -18.83 3.50
CA SER A 46 -16.34 -19.04 4.12
C SER A 46 -16.24 -19.75 5.47
N SER A 47 -15.23 -20.61 5.65
CA SER A 47 -14.87 -21.26 6.92
C SER A 47 -14.27 -20.27 7.92
N ARG A 48 -13.45 -19.32 7.46
CA ARG A 48 -13.04 -18.15 8.25
C ARG A 48 -14.20 -17.15 8.33
N LYS A 49 -15.21 -17.47 9.13
CA LYS A 49 -16.18 -16.49 9.64
C LYS A 49 -15.52 -15.58 10.71
N ASP A 50 -14.30 -15.11 10.44
CA ASP A 50 -13.40 -14.50 11.43
C ASP A 50 -12.89 -13.14 10.97
N ASN A 51 -13.02 -12.18 11.87
CA ASN A 51 -12.67 -10.77 11.80
C ASN A 51 -11.24 -10.45 11.29
N ARG A 52 -10.38 -11.48 11.15
CA ARG A 52 -8.98 -11.38 10.69
C ARG A 52 -8.85 -11.07 9.19
N LEU A 53 -9.74 -11.58 8.33
CA LEU A 53 -9.66 -11.30 6.88
C LEU A 53 -10.11 -9.88 6.54
N ALA A 54 -11.18 -9.39 7.19
CA ALA A 54 -11.62 -8.01 7.07
C ALA A 54 -10.54 -7.03 7.57
N CYS A 55 -9.84 -7.38 8.66
CA CYS A 55 -8.73 -6.58 9.17
C CYS A 55 -7.58 -6.47 8.16
N ASN A 56 -7.20 -7.58 7.51
CA ASN A 56 -6.13 -7.57 6.50
C ASN A 56 -6.52 -6.81 5.21
N GLU A 57 -7.77 -6.92 4.74
CA GLU A 57 -8.30 -6.13 3.62
C GLU A 57 -8.20 -4.62 3.94
N VAL A 58 -8.72 -4.20 5.10
CA VAL A 58 -8.71 -2.78 5.52
C VAL A 58 -7.28 -2.24 5.70
N ILE A 59 -6.36 -3.02 6.28
CA ILE A 59 -4.96 -2.61 6.44
C ILE A 59 -4.28 -2.46 5.08
N SER A 60 -4.52 -3.39 4.15
CA SER A 60 -3.93 -3.35 2.81
C SER A 60 -4.45 -2.16 1.99
N GLU A 61 -5.75 -1.87 2.07
CA GLU A 61 -6.35 -0.69 1.42
C GLU A 61 -5.81 0.62 2.02
N ALA A 62 -5.68 0.70 3.35
CA ALA A 62 -5.11 1.86 4.02
C ALA A 62 -3.65 2.09 3.60
N GLN A 63 -2.84 1.03 3.54
CA GLN A 63 -1.46 1.10 3.05
C GLN A 63 -1.37 1.55 1.59
N LEU A 64 -2.22 1.01 0.72
CA LEU A 64 -2.27 1.40 -0.69
C LEU A 64 -2.65 2.88 -0.85
N MET A 65 -3.68 3.33 -0.14
CA MET A 65 -4.13 4.72 -0.16
C MET A 65 -3.06 5.68 0.38
N ASP A 66 -2.40 5.32 1.48
CA ASP A 66 -1.34 6.13 2.06
C ASP A 66 -0.14 6.22 1.11
N LYS A 67 0.27 5.09 0.51
CA LYS A 67 1.33 5.06 -0.50
C LYS A 67 1.01 5.94 -1.71
N LYS A 68 -0.25 5.89 -2.20
CA LYS A 68 -0.70 6.75 -3.31
C LYS A 68 -0.64 8.23 -2.95
N LYS A 69 -1.09 8.61 -1.75
CA LYS A 69 -1.01 9.99 -1.25
C LYS A 69 0.44 10.44 -1.09
N SER A 70 1.30 9.57 -0.56
CA SER A 70 2.72 9.85 -0.37
C SER A 70 3.43 10.09 -1.71
N LEU A 71 3.15 9.28 -2.73
CA LEU A 71 3.69 9.48 -4.09
C LEU A 71 3.25 10.83 -4.68
N ALA A 72 1.95 11.12 -4.65
CA ALA A 72 1.44 12.39 -5.16
C ALA A 72 2.06 13.59 -4.44
N LEU A 73 2.25 13.49 -3.12
CA LEU A 73 2.89 14.53 -2.33
C LEU A 73 4.38 14.69 -2.65
N LEU A 74 5.07 13.59 -2.97
CA LEU A 74 6.47 13.61 -3.41
C LEU A 74 6.61 14.37 -4.73
N ASP A 75 5.70 14.14 -5.69
CA ASP A 75 5.66 14.84 -6.98
C ASP A 75 5.47 16.34 -6.78
N TYR A 76 4.54 16.74 -5.89
CA TYR A 76 4.35 18.15 -5.52
C TYR A 76 5.62 18.77 -4.92
N TYR A 77 6.30 18.07 -4.01
CA TYR A 77 7.55 18.59 -3.45
C TYR A 77 8.66 18.73 -4.49
N ALA A 78 8.77 17.80 -5.44
CA ALA A 78 9.74 17.88 -6.52
C ALA A 78 9.46 19.06 -7.44
N GLU A 79 8.19 19.34 -7.75
CA GLU A 79 7.79 20.51 -8.51
C GLU A 79 8.15 21.81 -7.78
N VAL A 80 7.77 21.94 -6.50
CA VAL A 80 8.12 23.11 -5.69
C VAL A 80 9.63 23.29 -5.58
N GLU A 81 10.40 22.21 -5.42
CA GLU A 81 11.86 22.27 -5.40
C GLU A 81 12.43 22.85 -6.71
N ARG A 82 11.90 22.41 -7.85
CA ARG A 82 12.29 22.91 -9.17
C ARG A 82 12.01 24.40 -9.31
N GLU A 83 10.81 24.84 -8.93
CA GLU A 83 10.43 26.25 -9.00
C GLU A 83 11.30 27.12 -8.09
N ILE A 84 11.55 26.70 -6.84
CA ILE A 84 12.42 27.43 -5.91
C ILE A 84 13.85 27.54 -6.46
N ARG A 85 14.38 26.46 -7.04
CA ARG A 85 15.72 26.49 -7.66
C ARG A 85 15.81 27.42 -8.86
N GLY A 86 14.68 27.75 -9.50
CA GLY A 86 14.60 28.70 -10.61
C GLY A 86 14.53 30.16 -10.17
N LEU A 87 14.33 30.44 -8.88
CA LEU A 87 14.28 31.81 -8.35
C LEU A 87 15.66 32.46 -8.33
N ASP A 88 15.70 33.78 -8.48
CA ASP A 88 16.93 34.55 -8.34
C ASP A 88 17.39 34.64 -6.88
N ALA A 89 18.66 34.99 -6.70
CA ALA A 89 19.30 35.06 -5.39
C ALA A 89 18.60 36.03 -4.41
N THR A 90 18.00 37.12 -4.91
CA THR A 90 17.31 38.12 -4.08
C THR A 90 16.05 37.50 -3.47
N PHE A 91 15.27 36.79 -4.28
CA PHE A 91 14.09 36.08 -3.81
C PHE A 91 14.45 34.94 -2.87
N LEU A 92 15.52 34.20 -3.17
CA LEU A 92 15.99 33.13 -2.30
C LEU A 92 16.42 33.64 -0.91
N ASP A 93 17.13 34.77 -0.86
CA ASP A 93 17.52 35.40 0.41
C ASP A 93 16.32 35.94 1.19
N LEU A 94 15.34 36.54 0.50
CA LEU A 94 14.09 36.98 1.12
C LEU A 94 13.34 35.78 1.71
N LEU A 95 13.19 34.71 0.93
CA LEU A 95 12.52 33.47 1.35
C LEU A 95 13.24 32.84 2.55
N LYS A 96 14.57 32.84 2.54
CA LYS A 96 15.38 32.35 3.66
C LYS A 96 15.23 33.20 4.92
N THR A 97 15.04 34.50 4.76
CA THR A 97 14.83 35.43 5.88
C THR A 97 13.43 35.30 6.48
N SER A 98 12.39 35.12 5.65
CA SER A 98 11.00 35.02 6.12
C SER A 98 10.62 33.61 6.60
N GLU A 99 10.98 32.57 5.84
CA GLU A 99 10.52 31.20 6.02
C GLU A 99 11.64 30.23 6.43
N GLY A 100 12.90 30.71 6.51
CA GLY A 100 14.07 29.89 6.73
C GLY A 100 14.48 29.10 5.50
N ASP A 101 15.35 28.10 5.67
CA ASP A 101 15.81 27.26 4.56
C ASP A 101 14.72 26.26 4.11
N VAL A 102 13.81 26.77 3.26
CA VAL A 102 12.69 26.00 2.68
C VAL A 102 13.21 24.83 1.84
N LEU A 103 14.29 25.02 1.09
CA LEU A 103 14.84 23.99 0.21
C LEU A 103 15.33 22.78 1.03
N SER A 104 16.06 23.03 2.12
CA SER A 104 16.48 21.97 3.04
C SER A 104 15.30 21.29 3.74
N LYS A 105 14.26 22.06 4.11
CA LYS A 105 13.02 21.50 4.69
C LYS A 105 12.29 20.57 3.70
N ILE A 106 12.20 20.96 2.42
CA ILE A 106 11.59 20.15 1.35
C ILE A 106 12.37 18.85 1.16
N LYS A 107 13.69 18.92 0.96
CA LYS A 107 14.55 17.74 0.78
C LYS A 107 14.44 16.76 1.95
N THR A 108 14.45 17.28 3.17
CA THR A 108 14.31 16.46 4.39
C THR A 108 12.94 15.79 4.49
N ARG A 109 11.87 16.43 3.98
CA ARG A 109 10.54 15.83 3.93
C ARG A 109 10.44 14.75 2.86
N MET A 110 10.97 14.99 1.66
CA MET A 110 11.00 14.01 0.58
C MET A 110 11.74 12.74 0.98
N LYS A 111 12.95 12.88 1.55
CA LYS A 111 13.74 11.72 2.02
C LYS A 111 12.99 10.87 3.05
N ARG A 112 12.29 11.52 4.00
CA ARG A 112 11.46 10.82 5.00
C ARG A 112 10.23 10.14 4.41
N MET A 113 9.80 10.49 3.20
CA MET A 113 8.69 9.82 2.50
C MET A 113 9.19 8.63 1.68
N GLU A 114 10.38 8.74 1.10
CA GLU A 114 11.05 7.64 0.39
C GLU A 114 11.46 6.50 1.33
N ASP A 115 11.98 6.85 2.52
CA ASP A 115 12.47 5.88 3.52
C ASP A 115 11.37 5.32 4.45
N ARG A 116 10.08 5.40 4.09
CA ARG A 116 9.00 4.91 4.98
C ARG A 116 8.85 3.39 4.94
N ASP A 117 9.20 2.76 6.05
CA ASP A 117 8.74 1.41 6.39
C ASP A 117 7.42 1.44 7.16
N TYR A 118 6.49 0.57 6.79
CA TYR A 118 5.20 0.40 7.47
C TYR A 118 5.30 -0.72 8.50
N VAL A 119 5.05 -0.39 9.78
CA VAL A 119 4.94 -1.37 10.86
C VAL A 119 3.47 -1.54 11.22
N VAL A 120 2.96 -2.77 11.14
CA VAL A 120 1.61 -3.12 11.58
C VAL A 120 1.68 -3.77 12.96
N LEU A 121 1.05 -3.15 13.94
CA LEU A 121 0.91 -3.70 15.29
C LEU A 121 -0.49 -4.32 15.43
N VAL A 122 -0.55 -5.63 15.55
CA VAL A 122 -1.80 -6.37 15.79
C VAL A 122 -1.87 -6.70 17.28
N ALA A 123 -2.82 -6.09 17.99
CA ALA A 123 -3.15 -6.45 19.37
C ALA A 123 -4.40 -7.34 19.38
N GLY A 124 -4.32 -8.46 20.11
CA GLY A 124 -5.46 -9.37 20.34
C GLY A 124 -5.19 -10.24 21.56
N GLU A 125 -6.25 -10.61 22.26
CA GLU A 125 -6.17 -11.57 23.37
C GLU A 125 -6.02 -12.99 22.84
N TYR A 126 -5.07 -13.74 23.40
CA TYR A 126 -4.99 -15.19 23.22
C TYR A 126 -6.09 -15.82 24.11
N LEU A 127 -7.11 -16.41 23.47
CA LEU A 127 -8.09 -17.30 24.12
C LEU A 127 -7.68 -18.76 23.92
#